data_AF-A0A930DXJ8-F1
#
_entry.id   AF-A0A930DXJ8-F1
#
_cell.length_a   1.000
_cell.length_b   1.000
_cell.length_c   1.000
_cell.angle_alpha   90.00
_cell.angle_beta   90.00
_cell.angle_gamma   90.00
#
_symmetry.space_group_name_H-M   'P 1'
#
loop_
_entity.id
_entity.type
_entity.pdbx_description
1 polymer ?
#
loop_
_entity_poly.entity_id
_entity_poly.type
_entity_poly.pdbx_seq_one_letter_code
_entity_poly.pdbx_strand_id
1 'polypeptide(L)'
;FQDRVHADLVIPNAGKPKAKAYLQAVEQFGIAKAQALFFGDQLFTDILGGNRAEVATVLVKPMGKEKYFHILLKRILEKPFLLAYRRKHALFQEEITAVV
;
A
#
# COMPACT_ATOMS: atom_id res chain seq x y z
N PHE A 1 -18.72 -9.64 -2.49
CA PHE A 1 -17.62 -8.75 -2.95
C PHE A 1 -16.46 -9.60 -3.45
N GLN A 2 -15.95 -10.52 -2.63
CA GLN A 2 -14.93 -11.50 -3.01
C GLN A 2 -15.20 -12.20 -4.35
N ASP A 3 -16.38 -12.79 -4.53
CA ASP A 3 -16.75 -13.48 -5.78
C ASP A 3 -16.84 -12.56 -7.01
N ARG A 4 -17.05 -11.25 -6.79
CA ARG A 4 -17.15 -10.26 -7.87
C ARG A 4 -15.80 -9.82 -8.41
N VAL A 5 -14.77 -9.87 -7.58
CA VAL A 5 -13.41 -9.45 -7.93
C VAL A 5 -12.49 -10.65 -8.14
N HIS A 6 -13.04 -11.87 -8.06
CA HIS A 6 -12.31 -13.13 -8.18
C HIS A 6 -11.06 -13.19 -7.29
N ALA A 7 -11.19 -12.70 -6.05
CA ALA A 7 -10.09 -12.70 -5.09
C ALA A 7 -10.10 -14.00 -4.25
N ASP A 8 -8.93 -14.62 -4.09
CA ASP A 8 -8.76 -15.81 -3.25
C ASP A 8 -9.03 -15.51 -1.76
N LEU A 9 -8.70 -14.29 -1.32
CA LEU A 9 -8.89 -13.84 0.06
C LEU A 9 -9.34 -12.38 0.13
N VAL A 10 -10.32 -12.09 1.00
CA VAL A 10 -10.72 -10.74 1.37
C VAL A 10 -10.71 -10.57 2.88
N ILE A 11 -9.93 -9.59 3.36
CA ILE A 11 -9.89 -9.21 4.78
C ILE A 11 -10.57 -7.83 4.95
N PRO A 12 -11.84 -7.77 5.39
CA PRO A 12 -12.51 -6.50 5.67
C PRO A 12 -11.96 -5.86 6.95
N ASN A 13 -12.10 -4.54 7.08
CA ASN A 13 -11.69 -3.78 8.27
C ASN A 13 -10.24 -4.06 8.71
N ALA A 14 -9.33 -4.15 7.73
CA ALA A 14 -7.92 -4.48 7.93
C ALA A 14 -7.15 -3.58 8.92
N GLY A 15 -7.70 -2.43 9.31
CA GLY A 15 -7.16 -1.58 10.38
C GLY A 15 -5.81 -0.96 10.06
N LYS A 16 -5.51 -0.75 8.76
CA LYS A 16 -4.30 -0.08 8.28
C LYS A 16 -4.11 1.26 9.01
N PRO A 17 -2.88 1.60 9.49
CA PRO A 17 -1.59 0.99 9.14
C PRO A 17 -1.13 -0.16 10.07
N LYS A 18 -2.03 -0.82 10.81
CA LYS A 18 -1.63 -1.96 11.66
C LYS A 18 -1.16 -3.14 10.80
N ALA A 19 -0.12 -3.84 11.25
CA ALA A 19 0.49 -4.98 10.54
C ALA A 19 -0.40 -6.25 10.52
N LYS A 20 -1.40 -6.35 11.41
CA LYS A 20 -2.16 -7.58 11.67
C LYS A 20 -2.76 -8.20 10.42
N ALA A 21 -3.42 -7.42 9.56
CA ALA A 21 -4.09 -7.94 8.38
C ALA A 21 -3.10 -8.47 7.31
N TYR A 22 -1.93 -7.85 7.21
CA TYR A 22 -0.87 -8.29 6.28
C TYR A 22 -0.29 -9.64 6.71
N LEU A 23 0.00 -9.78 8.00
CA LEU A 23 0.49 -11.04 8.58
C LEU A 23 -0.54 -12.15 8.45
N GLN A 24 -1.82 -11.84 8.72
CA GLN A 24 -2.93 -12.77 8.54
C GLN A 24 -3.04 -13.22 7.08
N ALA A 25 -2.89 -12.32 6.11
CA ALA A 25 -2.93 -12.70 4.70
C ALA A 25 -1.78 -13.66 4.35
N VAL A 26 -0.55 -13.32 4.74
CA VAL A 26 0.64 -14.17 4.51
C VAL A 26 0.46 -15.57 5.13
N GLU A 27 -0.06 -15.64 6.36
CA GLU A 27 -0.34 -16.89 7.06
C GLU A 27 -1.41 -17.72 6.33
N GLN A 28 -2.50 -17.10 5.88
CA GLN A 28 -3.58 -17.80 5.17
C GLN A 28 -3.16 -18.31 3.79
N PHE A 29 -2.26 -17.60 3.10
CA PHE A 29 -1.67 -18.08 1.85
C PHE A 29 -0.53 -19.10 2.06
N GLY A 30 -0.07 -19.30 3.31
CA GLY A 30 0.99 -20.26 3.62
C GLY A 30 2.34 -19.92 2.98
N ILE A 31 2.62 -18.64 2.72
CA ILE A 31 3.85 -18.17 2.05
C ILE A 31 4.78 -17.46 3.03
N ALA A 32 6.06 -17.33 2.67
CA ALA A 32 6.96 -16.46 3.42
C ALA A 32 6.68 -14.98 3.11
N LYS A 33 6.93 -14.09 4.07
CA LYS A 33 6.80 -12.63 3.87
C LYS A 33 7.63 -12.12 2.67
N ALA A 34 8.81 -12.70 2.44
CA ALA A 34 9.69 -12.36 1.33
C ALA A 34 9.11 -12.72 -0.06
N GLN A 35 8.10 -13.58 -0.10
CA GLN A 35 7.38 -13.96 -1.32
C GLN A 35 6.11 -13.11 -1.52
N ALA A 36 5.78 -12.24 -0.57
CA ALA A 36 4.62 -11.38 -0.62
C ALA A 36 5.01 -9.97 -1.08
N LEU A 37 4.21 -9.42 -1.99
CA LEU A 37 4.33 -8.04 -2.48
C LEU A 37 2.98 -7.35 -2.32
N PHE A 38 2.96 -6.23 -1.62
CA PHE A 38 1.74 -5.50 -1.31
C PHE A 38 1.62 -4.22 -2.15
N PHE A 39 0.50 -4.05 -2.84
CA PHE A 39 0.22 -2.86 -3.66
C PHE A 39 -0.80 -1.97 -2.96
N GLY A 40 -0.53 -0.68 -2.85
CA GLY A 40 -1.49 0.30 -2.34
C GLY A 40 -1.14 1.72 -2.73
N ASP A 41 -2.05 2.67 -2.49
CA ASP A 41 -1.97 4.01 -3.08
C ASP A 41 -1.67 5.13 -2.09
N GLN A 42 -1.68 4.82 -0.80
CA GLN A 42 -1.41 5.81 0.25
C GLN A 42 -0.17 5.45 1.06
N LEU A 43 0.74 6.42 1.19
CA LEU A 43 2.01 6.21 1.90
C LEU A 43 1.79 5.92 3.40
N PHE A 44 0.90 6.66 4.04
CA PHE A 44 0.73 6.59 5.51
C PHE A 44 -0.23 5.50 6.00
N THR A 45 -0.79 4.68 5.10
CA THR A 45 -1.72 3.60 5.44
C THR A 45 -1.24 2.29 4.85
N ASP A 46 -1.25 2.19 3.53
CA ASP A 46 -0.90 1.00 2.78
C ASP A 46 0.59 0.68 2.91
N ILE A 47 1.44 1.61 2.48
CA ILE A 47 2.90 1.42 2.47
C ILE A 47 3.44 1.29 3.89
N LEU A 48 3.02 2.19 4.80
CA LEU A 48 3.39 2.09 6.21
C LEU A 48 2.93 0.76 6.84
N GLY A 49 1.75 0.26 6.46
CA GLY A 49 1.22 -0.99 6.99
C GLY A 49 2.01 -2.22 6.55
N GLY A 50 2.33 -2.32 5.25
CA GLY A 50 3.17 -3.40 4.72
C GLY A 50 4.59 -3.37 5.27
N ASN A 51 5.21 -2.18 5.34
CA ASN A 51 6.54 -2.02 5.93
C ASN A 51 6.58 -2.43 7.41
N ARG A 52 5.54 -2.10 8.19
CA ARG A 52 5.41 -2.56 9.59
C ARG A 52 5.19 -4.06 9.72
N ALA A 53 4.72 -4.73 8.67
CA ALA A 53 4.57 -6.17 8.61
C ALA A 53 5.82 -6.88 8.05
N GLU A 54 6.84 -6.13 7.61
CA GLU A 54 8.03 -6.63 6.90
C GLU A 54 7.66 -7.32 5.58
N VAL A 55 6.65 -6.80 4.89
CA VAL A 55 6.23 -7.23 3.55
C VAL A 55 6.64 -6.14 2.56
N ALA A 56 7.24 -6.52 1.44
CA ALA A 56 7.64 -5.56 0.41
C ALA A 56 6.41 -4.81 -0.11
N THR A 57 6.53 -3.50 -0.33
CA THR A 57 5.40 -2.67 -0.73
C THR A 57 5.65 -1.93 -2.04
N VAL A 58 4.56 -1.70 -2.76
CA VAL A 58 4.54 -0.95 -4.01
C VAL A 58 3.50 0.14 -3.89
N LEU A 59 3.96 1.38 -4.03
CA LEU A 59 3.09 2.55 -4.10
C LEU A 59 2.60 2.74 -5.54
N VAL A 60 1.31 2.56 -5.74
CA VAL A 60 0.64 2.76 -7.03
C VAL A 60 0.06 4.17 -7.13
N LYS A 61 -0.25 4.60 -8.36
CA LYS A 61 -0.92 5.88 -8.60
C LYS A 61 -2.30 5.86 -7.92
N PRO A 62 -2.69 6.90 -7.16
CA PRO A 62 -3.96 6.85 -6.46
C PRO A 62 -5.15 6.89 -7.40
N MET A 63 -6.07 5.95 -7.17
CA MET A 63 -7.24 5.72 -7.99
C MET A 63 -8.49 6.28 -7.28
N GLY A 64 -8.82 7.55 -7.55
CA GLY A 64 -10.08 8.13 -7.09
C GLY A 64 -10.02 9.61 -6.74
N LYS A 65 -11.20 10.21 -6.57
CA LYS A 65 -11.37 11.58 -6.03
C LYS A 65 -11.46 11.50 -4.51
N GLU A 66 -10.63 12.24 -3.79
CA GLU A 66 -10.66 12.24 -2.34
C GLU A 66 -11.88 13.00 -1.81
N LYS A 67 -12.75 12.31 -1.06
CA LYS A 67 -14.01 12.89 -0.56
C LYS A 67 -13.92 13.47 0.84
N TYR A 68 -12.90 13.10 1.62
CA TYR A 68 -12.79 13.48 3.02
C TYR A 68 -11.56 14.34 3.29
N PHE A 69 -11.73 15.41 4.07
CA PHE A 69 -10.66 16.36 4.41
C PHE A 69 -9.41 15.70 5.00
N HIS A 70 -9.59 14.71 5.88
CA HIS A 70 -8.47 14.00 6.51
C HIS A 70 -7.65 13.17 5.49
N ILE A 71 -8.25 12.74 4.38
CA ILE A 71 -7.53 12.05 3.29
C ILE A 71 -6.71 13.06 2.48
N LEU A 72 -7.32 14.21 2.14
CA LEU A 72 -6.62 15.30 1.44
C LEU A 72 -5.41 15.81 2.23
N LEU A 73 -5.58 16.01 3.54
CA LEU A 73 -4.48 16.43 4.42
C LEU A 73 -3.32 15.45 4.39
N LYS A 74 -3.59 14.14 4.55
CA LYS A 74 -2.55 13.10 4.44
C LYS A 74 -1.83 13.18 3.10
N ARG A 75 -2.57 13.30 1.99
CA ARG A 75 -1.97 13.35 0.66
C ARG A 75 -1.09 14.58 0.44
N ILE A 76 -1.42 15.73 1.04
CA ILE A 76 -0.56 16.92 1.02
C ILE A 76 0.74 16.65 1.78
N LEU A 77 0.65 16.00 2.93
CA LEU A 77 1.83 15.62 3.73
C LEU A 77 2.70 14.56 3.04
N GLU A 78 2.15 13.74 2.16
CA GLU A 78 2.90 12.74 1.37
C GLU A 78 3.76 13.39 0.27
N LYS A 79 3.33 14.53 -0.30
CA LYS A 79 4.01 15.21 -1.42
C LYS A 79 5.52 15.42 -1.23
N PRO A 80 6.03 15.96 -0.10
CA PRO A 80 7.47 16.15 0.09
C PRO A 80 8.24 14.82 0.05
N PHE A 81 7.71 13.75 0.64
CA PHE A 81 8.33 12.43 0.64
C PHE A 81 8.37 11.83 -0.77
N LEU A 82 7.27 11.94 -1.51
CA LEU A 82 7.19 11.47 -2.89
C LEU A 82 8.14 12.25 -3.81
N LEU A 83 8.24 13.56 -3.61
CA LEU A 83 9.18 14.40 -4.36
C LEU A 83 10.64 14.01 -4.07
N ALA A 84 10.99 13.80 -2.79
CA ALA A 84 12.32 13.34 -2.40
C ALA A 84 12.64 11.96 -2.98
N TYR A 85 11.69 11.02 -2.93
CA TYR A 85 11.85 9.68 -3.50
C TYR A 85 12.08 9.73 -5.02
N ARG A 86 11.25 10.49 -5.75
CA ARG A 86 11.37 10.66 -7.21
C ARG A 86 12.71 11.28 -7.61
N ARG A 87 13.23 12.25 -6.84
CA ARG A 87 14.55 12.84 -7.09
C ARG A 87 15.69 11.83 -6.95
N LYS A 88 15.55 10.88 -6.01
CA LYS A 88 16.55 9.83 -5.77
C LYS A 88 16.42 8.67 -6.78
N HIS A 89 15.22 8.44 -7.30
CA HIS A 89 14.88 7.30 -8.16
C HIS A 89 14.28 7.77 -9.50
N ALA A 90 15.05 8.54 -10.27
CA ALA A 90 14.63 9.19 -11.51
C ALA A 90 14.21 8.24 -12.66
N LEU A 91 14.31 6.93 -12.49
CA LEU A 91 14.07 5.90 -13.51
C LEU A 91 12.73 5.15 -13.35
N PHE A 92 11.94 5.42 -12.31
CA PHE A 92 10.66 4.71 -12.11
C PHE A 92 9.55 5.28 -12.99
N GLN A 93 9.02 4.42 -13.87
CA GLN A 93 7.97 4.68 -14.85
C GLN A 93 6.63 5.10 -14.19
N GLU A 94 5.79 5.82 -14.92
CA GLU A 94 4.64 6.58 -14.40
C GLU A 94 3.52 5.76 -13.71
N GLU A 95 3.53 4.43 -13.85
CA GLU A 95 2.49 3.52 -13.32
C GLU A 95 2.84 2.95 -11.93
N ILE A 96 4.13 2.78 -11.62
CA ILE A 96 4.62 2.29 -10.32
C ILE A 96 5.48 3.38 -9.69
N THR A 97 4.96 4.04 -8.65
CA THR A 97 5.57 5.25 -8.10
C THR A 97 6.78 4.95 -7.22
N ALA A 98 6.78 3.81 -6.52
CA ALA A 98 7.89 3.40 -5.65
C ALA A 98 7.79 1.91 -5.26
N VAL A 99 8.91 1.21 -5.21
CA VAL A 99 9.07 -0.01 -4.41
C VAL A 99 9.76 0.39 -3.11
N VAL A 100 9.11 0.14 -1.98
CA VAL A 100 9.57 0.50 -0.62
C VAL A 100 9.56 -0.74 0.24
#